data_AF-A0A5Q0M316-F1
#
_entry.id   AF-A0A5Q0M316-F1
#
_cell.length_a   1.000
_cell.length_b   1.000
_cell.length_c   1.000
_cell.angle_alpha   90.00
_cell.angle_beta   90.00
_cell.angle_gamma   90.00
#
_symmetry.space_group_name_H-M   'P 1'
#
loop_
_entity.id
_entity.type
_entity.pdbx_description
1 polymer ?
#
loop_
_entity_poly.entity_id
_entity_poly.type
_entity_poly.pdbx_seq_one_letter_code
_entity_poly.pdbx_strand_id
1 'polypeptide(L)'
;MADRIIAGRNAPASHDVVRQPDASDILENKLTQLQSLLSCCYGDEGEWFEAIGARRRDNIMWIAADLAGDAMELSQLLLKKSDVNTTDKT
;
A
#
# COMPACT_ATOMS: atom_id res chain seq x y z
N MET A 1 -39.04 -36.76 15.43
CA MET A 1 -37.73 -36.07 15.39
C MET A 1 -37.06 -36.50 14.10
N ALA A 2 -36.91 -35.58 13.13
CA ALA A 2 -36.30 -35.89 11.85
C ALA A 2 -34.85 -35.43 11.86
N ASP A 3 -33.95 -36.40 11.70
CA ASP A 3 -32.52 -36.21 11.52
C ASP A 3 -32.28 -35.53 10.16
N ARG A 4 -31.67 -34.34 10.16
CA ARG A 4 -31.37 -33.61 8.92
C ARG A 4 -29.88 -33.67 8.68
N ILE A 5 -29.49 -34.74 7.99
CA ILE A 5 -28.16 -34.91 7.38
C ILE A 5 -27.91 -33.74 6.42
N ILE A 6 -27.02 -32.83 6.81
CA ILE A 6 -26.47 -31.80 5.91
C ILE A 6 -25.30 -32.44 5.17
N ALA A 7 -25.61 -33.14 4.08
CA ALA A 7 -24.65 -33.44 3.04
C ALA A 7 -24.72 -32.32 1.99
N GLY A 8 -23.57 -31.69 1.71
CA GLY A 8 -23.42 -30.84 0.53
C GLY A 8 -23.38 -29.34 0.81
N ARG A 9 -22.21 -28.86 1.22
CA ARG A 9 -21.64 -27.70 0.54
C ARG A 9 -20.14 -27.88 0.51
N ASN A 10 -19.65 -28.39 -0.62
CA ASN A 10 -18.28 -28.17 -1.03
C ASN A 10 -18.05 -26.66 -0.93
N ALA A 11 -17.28 -26.23 0.05
CA ALA A 11 -16.74 -24.88 0.04
C ALA A 11 -16.01 -24.75 -1.30
N PRO A 12 -16.28 -23.72 -2.12
CA PRO A 12 -15.34 -23.40 -3.16
C PRO A 12 -14.02 -23.16 -2.43
N ALA A 13 -13.02 -23.99 -2.69
CA ALA A 13 -11.65 -23.64 -2.43
C ALA A 13 -11.43 -22.37 -3.24
N SER A 14 -11.62 -21.22 -2.60
CA SER A 14 -11.11 -19.97 -3.11
C SER A 14 -9.62 -20.19 -3.15
N HIS A 15 -9.13 -20.56 -4.33
CA HIS A 15 -7.75 -20.33 -4.70
C HIS A 15 -7.56 -18.81 -4.70
N ASP A 16 -7.54 -18.24 -3.50
CA ASP A 16 -6.82 -17.02 -3.24
C ASP A 16 -5.36 -17.41 -3.39
N VAL A 17 -4.93 -17.49 -4.65
CA VAL A 17 -3.52 -17.41 -4.97
C VAL A 17 -3.14 -16.03 -4.45
N VAL A 18 -2.65 -15.98 -3.21
CA VAL A 18 -2.08 -14.78 -2.63
C VAL A 18 -0.88 -14.46 -3.52
N ARG A 19 -1.13 -13.67 -4.57
CA ARG A 19 -0.10 -13.14 -5.45
C ARG A 19 0.76 -12.30 -4.53
N GLN A 20 2.01 -12.73 -4.34
CA GLN A 20 2.93 -11.88 -3.60
C GLN A 20 3.04 -10.56 -4.36
N PRO A 21 2.79 -9.42 -3.69
CA PRO A 21 2.83 -8.14 -4.34
C PRO A 21 4.23 -7.93 -4.92
N ASP A 22 4.29 -7.57 -6.19
CA ASP A 22 5.54 -7.22 -6.81
C ASP A 22 5.99 -5.82 -6.36
N ALA A 23 7.22 -5.42 -6.70
CA ALA A 23 7.76 -4.13 -6.26
C ALA A 23 6.94 -2.93 -6.76
N SER A 24 6.19 -3.08 -7.87
CA SER A 24 5.29 -2.04 -8.37
C SER A 24 4.03 -1.95 -7.52
N ASP A 25 3.44 -3.10 -7.16
CA ASP A 25 2.28 -3.16 -6.26
C ASP A 25 2.61 -2.53 -4.89
N ILE A 26 3.81 -2.79 -4.36
CA ILE A 26 4.28 -2.22 -3.08
C ILE A 26 4.47 -0.71 -3.21
N LEU A 27 5.07 -0.24 -4.31
CA LEU A 27 5.27 1.19 -4.57
C LEU A 27 3.93 1.93 -4.67
N GLU A 28 2.98 1.40 -5.42
CA GLU A 28 1.64 1.99 -5.56
C GLU A 28 0.93 2.10 -4.20
N ASN A 29 1.01 1.05 -3.39
CA ASN A 29 0.44 1.06 -2.04
C ASN A 29 1.10 2.12 -1.15
N LYS A 30 2.42 2.26 -1.20
CA LYS A 30 3.16 3.29 -0.43
C LYS A 30 2.79 4.70 -0.86
N LEU A 31 2.69 4.94 -2.17
CA LEU A 31 2.27 6.24 -2.71
C LEU A 31 0.82 6.58 -2.34
N THR A 32 -0.07 5.59 -2.35
CA THR A 32 -1.46 5.75 -1.93
C THR A 32 -1.54 6.14 -0.44
N GLN A 33 -0.78 5.44 0.42
CA GLN A 33 -0.70 5.78 1.84
C GLN A 33 -0.15 7.19 2.07
N LEU A 34 0.89 7.57 1.34
CA LEU A 34 1.45 8.93 1.40
C LEU A 34 0.42 9.97 0.96
N GLN A 35 -0.30 9.72 -0.14
CA GLN A 35 -1.35 10.61 -0.63
C GLN A 35 -2.48 10.77 0.38
N SER A 36 -2.99 9.67 0.96
CA SER A 36 -4.03 9.71 1.99
C SER A 36 -3.58 10.42 3.26
N LEU A 37 -2.30 10.27 3.64
CA LEU A 37 -1.76 11.00 4.79
C LEU A 37 -1.69 12.51 4.52
N LEU A 38 -1.24 12.89 3.33
CA LEU A 38 -1.11 14.29 2.94
C LEU A 38 -2.46 14.95 2.71
N SER A 39 -3.51 14.22 2.31
CA SER A 39 -4.86 14.78 2.15
C SER A 39 -5.41 15.36 3.44
N CYS A 40 -5.01 14.82 4.60
CA CYS A 40 -5.37 15.39 5.89
C CYS A 40 -4.75 16.77 6.14
N CYS A 41 -3.74 17.18 5.37
CA CYS A 41 -3.03 18.44 5.54
C CYS A 41 -3.59 19.58 4.68
N TYR A 42 -4.56 19.30 3.79
CA TYR A 42 -5.13 20.31 2.88
C TYR A 42 -6.64 20.15 2.69
N GLY A 43 -7.31 21.17 2.18
CA GLY A 43 -8.78 21.18 2.03
C GLY A 43 -9.50 21.36 3.38
N ASP A 44 -10.76 20.89 3.47
CA ASP A 44 -11.57 20.98 4.69
C ASP A 44 -10.94 20.26 5.89
N GLU A 45 -10.03 19.31 5.65
CA GLU A 45 -9.27 18.61 6.70
C GLU A 45 -8.06 19.43 7.21
N GLY A 46 -7.69 20.52 6.54
CA GLY A 46 -6.59 21.40 6.95
C GLY A 46 -6.81 22.07 8.31
N GLU A 47 -8.06 22.39 8.66
CA GLU A 47 -8.40 22.91 10.00
C GLU A 47 -8.16 21.87 11.09
N TRP A 48 -8.40 20.58 10.80
CA TRP A 48 -8.08 19.49 11.71
C TRP A 48 -6.57 19.37 11.89
N PHE A 49 -5.79 19.42 10.80
CA PHE A 49 -4.33 19.38 10.88
C PHE A 49 -3.74 20.54 11.70
N GLU A 50 -4.34 21.72 11.62
CA GLU A 50 -3.93 22.83 12.48
C GLU A 50 -4.33 22.63 13.94
N ALA A 51 -5.47 22.00 14.20
CA ALA A 51 -5.98 21.77 15.55
C ALA A 51 -5.30 20.62 16.32
N ILE A 52 -4.69 19.65 15.65
CA ILE A 52 -4.07 18.46 16.29
C ILE A 52 -2.77 18.73 17.06
N GLY A 53 -2.23 19.95 16.94
CA GLY A 53 -1.06 20.42 17.69
C GLY A 53 0.29 20.00 17.11
N ALA A 54 1.33 20.78 17.43
CA ALA A 54 2.65 20.71 16.80
C ALA A 54 3.29 19.31 16.85
N ARG A 55 3.28 18.64 18.01
CA ARG A 55 3.86 17.28 18.15
C ARG A 55 3.22 16.26 17.21
N ARG A 56 1.90 16.34 17.02
CA ARG A 56 1.17 15.38 16.18
C ARG A 56 1.41 15.68 14.70
N ARG A 57 1.52 16.96 14.33
CA ARG A 57 1.97 17.38 13.00
C ARG A 57 3.39 16.92 12.68
N ASP A 58 4.33 17.07 13.61
CA ASP A 58 5.71 16.59 13.44
C ASP A 58 5.74 15.08 13.18
N ASN A 59 4.94 14.31 13.91
CA ASN A 59 4.83 12.86 13.68
C ASN A 59 4.26 12.54 12.29
N ILE A 60 3.23 13.27 11.83
CA ILE A 60 2.67 13.09 10.47
C ILE A 60 3.73 13.38 9.41
N MET A 61 4.48 14.47 9.56
CA MET A 61 5.55 14.83 8.63
C MET A 61 6.69 13.82 8.64
N TRP A 62 7.01 13.25 9.81
CA TRP A 62 7.99 12.17 9.92
C TRP A 62 7.53 10.90 9.17
N ILE A 63 6.27 10.49 9.33
CA ILE A 63 5.71 9.34 8.59
C ILE A 63 5.68 9.62 7.09
N ALA A 64 5.32 10.84 6.68
CA ALA A 64 5.32 11.23 5.27
C ALA A 64 6.73 11.14 4.66
N ALA A 65 7.75 11.59 5.40
CA ALA A 65 9.14 11.51 4.97
C ALA A 65 9.62 10.05 4.84
N ASP A 66 9.25 9.18 5.77
CA ASP A 66 9.57 7.75 5.75
C ASP A 66 8.92 7.05 4.54
N LEU A 67 7.62 7.28 4.31
CA LEU A 67 6.90 6.75 3.15
C LEU A 67 7.49 7.24 1.82
N ALA A 68 7.93 8.50 1.74
CA ALA A 68 8.58 9.04 0.56
C ALA A 68 9.96 8.41 0.31
N GLY A 69 10.72 8.13 1.38
CA GLY A 69 11.98 7.39 1.32
C GLY A 69 11.79 5.98 0.73
N ASP A 70 10.86 5.21 1.30
CA ASP A 70 10.50 3.88 0.81
C ASP A 70 10.08 3.89 -0.66
N ALA A 71 9.23 4.86 -1.05
CA ALA A 71 8.77 4.99 -2.43
C ALA A 71 9.93 5.30 -3.39
N MET A 72 10.88 6.14 -2.97
CA MET A 72 12.07 6.46 -3.75
C MET A 72 12.93 5.21 -3.97
N GLU A 73 13.22 4.43 -2.93
CA GLU A 73 14.02 3.21 -3.05
C GLU A 73 13.36 2.18 -3.98
N LEU A 74 12.05 1.96 -3.81
CA LEU A 74 11.27 1.06 -4.68
C LEU A 74 11.29 1.52 -6.13
N SER A 75 11.16 2.82 -6.38
CA SER A 75 11.22 3.38 -7.73
C SER A 75 12.59 3.14 -8.40
N GLN A 76 13.68 3.31 -7.66
CA GLN A 76 15.03 3.05 -8.16
C GLN A 76 15.26 1.58 -8.47
N LEU A 77 14.74 0.68 -7.62
CA LEU A 77 14.82 -0.76 -7.83
C LEU A 77 14.07 -1.18 -9.10
N LEU A 78 12.89 -0.61 -9.35
CA LEU A 78 12.09 -0.88 -10.56
C LEU A 78 12.77 -0.36 -11.83
N LEU A 79 13.35 0.85 -11.79
CA LEU A 79 14.13 1.40 -12.90
C LEU A 79 15.33 0.51 -13.22
N LYS A 80 16.11 0.12 -12.21
CA LYS A 80 17.26 -0.76 -12.39
C LYS A 80 16.88 -2.13 -12.95
N LYS A 81 15.74 -2.69 -12.49
CA LYS A 81 15.22 -3.96 -13.02
C LYS A 81 14.84 -3.84 -14.50
N SER A 82 14.33 -2.69 -14.93
CA SER A 82 13.96 -2.42 -16.33
C SER A 82 15.20 -2.38 -17.22
N ASP A 83 16.30 -1.77 -16.76
CA ASP A 83 17.58 -1.73 -17.49
C ASP A 83 18.16 -3.14 -17.69
N VAL A 84 18.16 -3.97 -16.64
CA VAL A 84 18.72 -5.33 -16.69
C VAL A 84 17.92 -6.27 -17.62
N ASN A 85 16.59 -6.15 -17.65
CA ASN A 85 15.76 -6.96 -18.54
C ASN A 85 15.96 -6.63 -20.03
N THR A 86 16.57 -5.48 -20.34
CA THR A 86 16.83 -5.04 -21.72
C THR A 86 18.17 -5.60 -22.24
N THR A 87 19.10 -5.95 -21.34
CA THR A 87 20.44 -6.47 -21.69
C THR A 87 20.52 -7.99 -21.89
N ASP A 88 19.51 -8.76 -21.47
CA ASP A 88 19.49 -10.24 -21.57
C ASP A 88 18.88 -10.75 -22.91
N LYS A 89 18.46 -9.85 -23.80
CA LYS A 89 17.75 -10.18 -25.04
C LYS A 89 18.60 -10.16 -26.32
N THR A 90 19.93 -10.19 -26.20
CA THR A 90 20.88 -10.15 -27.32
C THR A 90 21.80 -11.36 -27.27
#